data_AF-K2AA49-F1
#
_entry.id   AF-K2AA49-F1
#
_cell.length_a   1.000
_cell.length_b   1.000
_cell.length_c   1.000
_cell.angle_alpha   90.00
_cell.angle_beta   90.00
_cell.angle_gamma   90.00
#
_symmetry.space_group_name_H-M   'P 1'
#
loop_
_entity.id
_entity.type
_entity.pdbx_description
1 polymer ?
#
loop_
_entity_poly.entity_id
_entity_poly.type
_entity_poly.pdbx_seq_one_letter_code
_entity_poly.pdbx_strand_id
1 'polypeptide(L)'
;MKKTNQIEFASILYDTIFGLILYFGIDSFLDIREPVHFVFYFFSNIILIHWWLIFKSTDDTFGDECSDSVLDLVLGIIYLILIEFVVLFSRSFDYEKAFYFLIALLGVDLVWALMWKFIGKWRTKSKAEVRHMERELSGNIWSNVVILILLVPLFALINYISAGYFVLVFILTYLVYILLTFKYKIIDIKWF
;
A
#
# COMPACT_ATOMS: atom_id res chain seq x y z
N MET A 1 -3.82 4.25 31.14
CA MET A 1 -2.50 3.57 31.09
C MET A 1 -2.74 2.10 30.79
N LYS A 2 -2.07 1.52 29.77
CA LYS A 2 -2.33 0.22 29.08
C LYS A 2 -3.12 0.30 27.75
N LYS A 3 -2.62 1.06 26.77
CA LYS A 3 -2.98 0.88 25.34
C LYS A 3 -1.76 0.90 24.39
N THR A 4 -0.61 1.36 24.88
CA THR A 4 0.64 1.48 24.12
C THR A 4 1.16 0.13 23.59
N ASN A 5 1.07 -0.94 24.38
CA ASN A 5 1.67 -2.23 24.02
C ASN A 5 1.01 -2.95 22.81
N GLN A 6 -0.27 -2.70 22.49
CA GLN A 6 -0.93 -3.36 21.34
C GLN A 6 -0.59 -2.70 20.01
N ILE A 7 -0.42 -1.38 20.01
CA ILE A 7 -0.05 -0.59 18.82
C ILE A 7 1.42 -0.84 18.49
N GLU A 8 2.31 -0.81 19.49
CA GLU A 8 3.72 -1.17 19.31
C GLU A 8 3.90 -2.58 18.74
N PHE A 9 3.09 -3.55 19.16
CA PHE A 9 3.18 -4.91 18.64
C PHE A 9 2.84 -5.00 17.15
N ALA A 10 1.79 -4.31 16.69
CA ALA A 10 1.40 -4.32 15.27
C ALA A 10 2.47 -3.64 14.39
N SER A 11 3.01 -2.51 14.85
CA SER A 11 4.07 -1.77 14.16
C SER A 11 5.38 -2.57 14.07
N ILE A 12 5.82 -3.17 15.19
CA ILE A 12 7.03 -4.03 15.23
C ILE A 12 6.86 -5.29 14.38
N LEU A 13 5.69 -5.92 14.43
CA LEU A 13 5.38 -7.10 13.60
C LEU A 13 5.42 -6.74 12.12
N TYR A 14 4.84 -5.61 11.74
CA TYR A 14 4.83 -5.13 10.36
C TYR A 14 6.26 -4.80 9.87
N ASP A 15 7.06 -4.09 10.66
CA ASP A 15 8.47 -3.79 10.35
C ASP A 15 9.33 -5.07 10.22
N THR A 16 9.12 -6.05 11.11
CA THR A 16 9.87 -7.31 11.11
C THR A 16 9.50 -8.17 9.90
N ILE A 17 8.21 -8.31 9.61
CA ILE A 17 7.73 -9.07 8.45
C ILE A 17 8.18 -8.36 7.16
N PHE A 18 8.09 -7.04 7.09
CA PHE A 18 8.59 -6.27 5.96
C PHE A 18 10.09 -6.50 5.70
N GLY A 19 10.92 -6.43 6.76
CA GLY A 19 12.35 -6.71 6.66
C GLY A 19 12.65 -8.13 6.19
N LEU A 20 11.91 -9.12 6.69
CA LEU A 20 12.03 -10.52 6.24
C LEU A 20 11.63 -10.69 4.78
N ILE A 21 10.54 -10.04 4.36
CA ILE A 21 10.04 -10.10 2.99
C ILE A 21 11.04 -9.49 2.00
N LEU A 22 11.63 -8.34 2.33
CA LEU A 22 12.71 -7.76 1.53
C LEU A 22 13.94 -8.66 1.48
N TYR A 23 14.34 -9.24 2.62
CA TYR A 23 15.49 -10.13 2.69
C TYR A 23 15.32 -11.38 1.82
N PHE A 24 14.20 -12.11 1.95
CA PHE A 24 13.90 -13.28 1.13
C PHE A 24 13.61 -12.93 -0.33
N GLY A 25 13.12 -11.72 -0.58
CA GLY A 25 13.03 -11.17 -1.92
C GLY A 25 14.41 -11.10 -2.58
N ILE A 26 15.38 -10.44 -1.94
CA ILE A 26 16.73 -10.23 -2.50
C ILE A 26 17.42 -11.56 -2.83
N ASP A 27 17.21 -12.63 -2.06
CA ASP A 27 17.77 -13.96 -2.37
C ASP A 27 17.23 -14.51 -3.72
N SER A 28 15.97 -14.19 -4.03
CA SER A 28 15.28 -14.62 -5.27
C SER A 28 15.73 -13.85 -6.52
N PHE A 29 16.45 -12.74 -6.32
CA PHE A 29 16.92 -11.86 -7.39
C PHE A 29 17.90 -12.55 -8.35
N LEU A 30 18.71 -13.48 -7.83
CA LEU A 30 19.76 -14.16 -8.59
C LEU A 30 19.23 -15.17 -9.61
N ASP A 31 17.97 -15.61 -9.46
CA ASP A 31 17.36 -16.63 -10.30
C ASP A 31 16.61 -16.05 -11.53
N ILE A 32 16.42 -14.73 -11.58
CA ILE A 32 15.66 -14.06 -12.66
C ILE A 32 16.54 -13.81 -13.87
N ARG A 33 16.22 -14.46 -15.00
CA ARG A 33 16.98 -14.35 -16.26
C ARG A 33 16.39 -13.38 -17.28
N GLU A 34 15.10 -13.08 -17.18
CA GLU A 34 14.40 -12.24 -18.16
C GLU A 34 14.40 -10.76 -17.74
N PRO A 35 14.86 -9.82 -18.60
CA PRO A 35 14.97 -8.40 -18.25
C PRO A 35 13.64 -7.75 -17.85
N VAL A 36 12.52 -8.16 -18.48
CA VAL A 36 11.19 -7.61 -18.14
C VAL A 36 10.75 -8.07 -16.76
N HIS A 37 10.99 -9.34 -16.42
CA HIS A 37 10.68 -9.89 -15.10
C HIS A 37 11.55 -9.23 -14.03
N PHE A 38 12.82 -8.95 -14.35
CA PHE A 38 13.72 -8.20 -13.48
C PHE A 38 13.16 -6.81 -13.15
N VAL A 39 12.72 -6.06 -14.16
CA VAL A 39 12.16 -4.72 -13.97
C VAL A 39 10.88 -4.78 -13.14
N PHE A 40 10.00 -5.75 -13.43
CA PHE A 40 8.78 -5.97 -12.65
C PHE A 40 9.09 -6.32 -11.18
N TYR A 41 10.04 -7.22 -10.96
CA TYR A 41 10.48 -7.65 -9.64
C TYR A 41 11.05 -6.47 -8.84
N PHE A 42 11.97 -5.70 -9.43
CA PHE A 42 12.54 -4.52 -8.80
C PHE A 42 11.45 -3.49 -8.45
N PHE A 43 10.52 -3.24 -9.36
CA PHE A 43 9.44 -2.30 -9.10
C PHE A 43 8.44 -2.80 -8.06
N SER A 44 8.19 -4.11 -8.00
CA SER A 44 7.38 -4.71 -6.94
C SER A 44 7.98 -4.44 -5.55
N ASN A 45 9.32 -4.46 -5.41
CA ASN A 45 9.98 -4.06 -4.16
C ASN A 45 9.77 -2.56 -3.84
N ILE A 46 9.75 -1.68 -4.85
CA ILE A 46 9.41 -0.26 -4.66
C ILE A 46 7.98 -0.09 -4.14
N ILE A 47 7.02 -0.84 -4.71
CA ILE A 47 5.63 -0.87 -4.24
C ILE A 47 5.60 -1.24 -2.75
N LEU A 48 6.30 -2.30 -2.36
CA LEU A 48 6.36 -2.73 -0.96
C LEU A 48 6.90 -1.63 -0.04
N ILE A 49 8.02 -0.98 -0.41
CA ILE A 49 8.61 0.12 0.37
C ILE A 49 7.63 1.28 0.47
N HIS A 50 6.97 1.65 -0.63
CA HIS A 50 6.01 2.74 -0.65
C HIS A 50 4.81 2.47 0.28
N TRP A 51 4.27 1.25 0.27
CA TRP A 51 3.20 0.85 1.18
C TRP A 51 3.63 0.84 2.64
N TRP A 52 4.84 0.37 2.91
CA TRP A 52 5.40 0.43 4.24
C TRP A 52 5.50 1.86 4.76
N LEU A 53 5.94 2.78 3.91
CA LEU A 53 5.95 4.20 4.25
C LEU A 53 4.53 4.69 4.51
N ILE A 54 3.55 4.43 3.65
CA ILE A 54 2.14 4.84 3.85
C ILE A 54 1.64 4.36 5.21
N PHE A 55 1.82 3.08 5.52
CA PHE A 55 1.40 2.50 6.80
C PHE A 55 1.96 3.28 7.99
N LYS A 56 3.26 3.62 7.97
CA LYS A 56 3.86 4.45 9.03
C LYS A 56 3.24 5.83 9.16
N SER A 57 2.89 6.50 8.04
CA SER A 57 2.17 7.80 8.15
C SER A 57 0.84 7.62 8.81
N THR A 58 0.15 6.56 8.40
CA THR A 58 -1.21 6.35 8.84
C THR A 58 -1.21 6.08 10.34
N ASP A 59 -0.24 5.33 10.84
CA ASP A 59 -0.06 5.14 12.28
C ASP A 59 0.31 6.46 12.99
N ASP A 60 1.21 7.28 12.42
CA ASP A 60 1.58 8.58 13.00
C ASP A 60 0.40 9.57 13.04
N THR A 61 -0.43 9.62 12.00
CA THR A 61 -1.55 10.57 11.88
C THR A 61 -2.81 10.08 12.60
N PHE A 62 -3.10 8.78 12.56
CA PHE A 62 -4.39 8.22 13.01
C PHE A 62 -4.25 7.24 14.19
N GLY A 63 -3.04 6.78 14.52
CA GLY A 63 -2.79 5.66 15.44
C GLY A 63 -3.35 5.89 16.84
N ASP A 64 -3.26 7.10 17.39
CA ASP A 64 -3.82 7.42 18.71
C ASP A 64 -5.34 7.73 18.67
N GLU A 65 -5.81 8.23 17.53
CA GLU A 65 -7.15 8.76 17.30
C GLU A 65 -8.18 7.71 16.93
N CYS A 66 -7.72 6.67 16.24
CA CYS A 66 -8.51 5.56 15.71
C CYS A 66 -8.34 4.26 16.52
N SER A 67 -7.56 4.30 17.61
CA SER A 67 -6.98 3.13 18.34
C SER A 67 -7.95 2.23 19.14
N ASP A 68 -9.16 1.97 18.64
CA ASP A 68 -10.00 0.87 19.13
C ASP A 68 -10.66 0.17 17.95
N SER A 69 -9.99 -0.78 17.30
CA SER A 69 -10.73 -1.83 16.63
C SER A 69 -9.89 -3.07 16.32
N VAL A 70 -10.48 -4.23 16.57
CA VAL A 70 -10.09 -5.51 15.95
C VAL A 70 -10.02 -5.39 14.42
N LEU A 71 -10.72 -4.43 13.81
CA LEU A 71 -10.74 -4.20 12.37
C LEU A 71 -9.41 -3.68 11.84
N ASP A 72 -8.71 -2.79 12.54
CA ASP A 72 -7.38 -2.32 12.10
C ASP A 72 -6.36 -3.45 12.14
N LEU A 73 -6.44 -4.32 13.14
CA LEU A 73 -5.63 -5.53 13.20
C LEU A 73 -5.94 -6.46 12.02
N VAL A 74 -7.23 -6.69 11.72
CA VAL A 74 -7.65 -7.52 10.57
C VAL A 74 -7.19 -6.92 9.25
N LEU A 75 -7.35 -5.61 9.04
CA LEU A 75 -6.88 -4.93 7.83
C LEU A 75 -5.35 -4.96 7.73
N GLY A 76 -4.64 -4.76 8.84
CA GLY A 76 -3.18 -4.93 8.91
C GLY A 76 -2.72 -6.33 8.52
N ILE A 77 -3.40 -7.38 8.99
CA ILE A 77 -3.13 -8.77 8.59
C ILE A 77 -3.41 -8.97 7.09
N ILE A 78 -4.50 -8.41 6.56
CA ILE A 78 -4.81 -8.49 5.13
C ILE A 78 -3.70 -7.82 4.30
N TYR A 79 -3.22 -6.63 4.71
CA TYR A 79 -2.09 -5.98 4.04
C TYR A 79 -0.83 -6.84 4.06
N LEU A 80 -0.52 -7.48 5.19
CA LEU A 80 0.63 -8.38 5.30
C LEU A 80 0.50 -9.58 4.33
N ILE A 81 -0.68 -10.20 4.25
CA ILE A 81 -0.95 -11.29 3.31
C ILE A 81 -0.80 -10.81 1.86
N LEU A 82 -1.32 -9.63 1.52
CA LEU A 82 -1.20 -9.07 0.18
C LEU A 82 0.26 -8.75 -0.17
N ILE A 83 1.04 -8.25 0.79
CA ILE A 83 2.46 -7.96 0.62
C ILE A 83 3.27 -9.26 0.43
N GLU A 84 3.00 -10.30 1.22
CA GLU A 84 3.61 -11.62 1.06
C GLU A 84 3.27 -12.23 -0.31
N PHE A 85 2.02 -12.10 -0.74
CA PHE A 85 1.55 -12.50 -2.06
C PHE A 85 2.41 -11.86 -3.16
N VAL A 86 2.68 -10.55 -3.12
CA VAL A 86 3.57 -9.89 -4.11
C VAL A 86 4.90 -10.59 -4.26
N VAL A 87 5.57 -10.87 -3.15
CA VAL A 87 6.92 -11.42 -3.18
C VAL A 87 6.92 -12.84 -3.73
N LEU A 88 5.95 -13.66 -3.35
CA LEU A 88 5.81 -15.00 -3.90
C LEU A 88 5.53 -14.98 -5.42
N PHE A 89 4.69 -14.06 -5.90
CA PHE A 89 4.31 -14.01 -7.33
C PHE A 89 5.28 -13.25 -8.22
N SER A 90 6.00 -12.27 -7.69
CA SER A 90 7.03 -11.54 -8.42
C SER A 90 8.15 -12.46 -8.94
N ARG A 91 8.31 -13.66 -8.37
CA ARG A 91 9.24 -14.70 -8.85
C ARG A 91 8.82 -15.35 -10.16
N SER A 92 7.52 -15.61 -10.36
CA SER A 92 7.02 -16.36 -11.52
C SER A 92 6.53 -15.48 -12.67
N PHE A 93 6.37 -14.18 -12.43
CA PHE A 93 5.82 -13.16 -13.35
C PHE A 93 4.55 -13.61 -14.09
N ASP A 94 3.40 -13.18 -13.58
CA ASP A 94 2.08 -13.50 -14.13
C ASP A 94 1.23 -12.23 -14.19
N TYR A 95 0.76 -11.88 -15.40
CA TYR A 95 0.02 -10.64 -15.66
C TYR A 95 -1.25 -10.53 -14.86
N GLU A 96 -2.04 -11.60 -14.84
CA GLU A 96 -3.33 -11.63 -14.18
C GLU A 96 -3.13 -11.50 -12.67
N LYS A 97 -2.15 -12.21 -12.12
CA LYS A 97 -1.84 -12.12 -10.68
C LYS A 97 -1.29 -10.77 -10.28
N ALA A 98 -0.40 -10.17 -11.07
CA ALA A 98 0.11 -8.82 -10.84
C ALA A 98 -1.02 -7.78 -10.86
N PHE A 99 -1.95 -7.93 -11.78
CA PHE A 99 -3.13 -7.08 -11.89
C PHE A 99 -4.08 -7.25 -10.71
N TYR A 100 -4.44 -8.49 -10.35
CA TYR A 100 -5.30 -8.78 -9.20
C TYR A 100 -4.69 -8.32 -7.89
N PHE A 101 -3.37 -8.47 -7.74
CA PHE A 101 -2.66 -7.93 -6.59
C PHE A 101 -2.86 -6.42 -6.46
N LEU A 102 -2.63 -5.66 -7.54
CA LEU A 102 -2.75 -4.21 -7.51
C LEU A 102 -4.18 -3.76 -7.20
N ILE A 103 -5.19 -4.45 -7.76
CA ILE A 103 -6.60 -4.22 -7.41
C ILE A 103 -6.86 -4.51 -5.93
N ALA A 104 -6.42 -5.67 -5.43
CA ALA A 104 -6.68 -6.08 -4.05
C ALA A 104 -6.07 -5.07 -3.07
N LEU A 105 -4.85 -4.63 -3.34
CA LEU A 105 -4.13 -3.64 -2.54
C LEU A 105 -4.82 -2.27 -2.54
N LEU A 106 -5.20 -1.73 -3.70
CA LEU A 106 -5.97 -0.47 -3.78
C LEU A 106 -7.37 -0.62 -3.17
N GLY A 107 -7.96 -1.81 -3.28
CA GLY A 107 -9.28 -2.12 -2.72
C GLY A 107 -9.29 -2.13 -1.20
N VAL A 108 -8.28 -2.76 -0.57
CA VAL A 108 -8.15 -2.77 0.89
C VAL A 108 -7.92 -1.35 1.42
N ASP A 109 -7.10 -0.54 0.74
CA ASP A 109 -6.87 0.86 1.10
C ASP A 109 -8.11 1.74 0.93
N LEU A 110 -8.86 1.53 -0.15
CA LEU A 110 -10.14 2.20 -0.34
C LEU A 110 -11.14 1.82 0.76
N VAL A 111 -11.23 0.54 1.13
CA VAL A 111 -12.10 0.08 2.22
C VAL A 111 -11.69 0.69 3.55
N TRP A 112 -10.39 0.68 3.87
CA TRP A 112 -9.86 1.30 5.08
C TRP A 112 -10.21 2.80 5.12
N ALA A 113 -9.96 3.54 4.03
CA ALA A 113 -10.22 4.97 3.97
C ALA A 113 -11.72 5.32 4.06
N LEU A 114 -12.58 4.54 3.40
CA LEU A 114 -14.03 4.70 3.47
C LEU A 114 -14.56 4.41 4.88
N MET A 115 -14.08 3.34 5.51
CA MET A 115 -14.47 2.96 6.86
C MET A 115 -14.15 4.09 7.84
N TRP A 116 -12.93 4.62 7.83
CA TRP A 116 -12.54 5.69 8.73
C TRP A 116 -13.26 7.01 8.44
N LYS A 117 -13.54 7.31 7.17
CA LYS A 117 -14.24 8.55 6.81
C LYS A 117 -15.70 8.56 7.26
N PHE A 118 -16.41 7.45 7.10
CA PHE A 118 -17.86 7.41 7.31
C PHE A 118 -18.29 6.75 8.62
N ILE A 119 -17.49 5.83 9.14
CA ILE A 119 -17.81 5.00 10.32
C ILE A 119 -16.84 5.29 11.47
N GLY A 120 -15.71 5.96 11.19
CA GLY A 120 -14.68 6.28 12.16
C GLY A 120 -15.21 7.09 13.34
N LYS A 121 -14.93 6.60 14.55
CA LYS A 121 -15.18 7.33 15.80
C LYS A 121 -13.89 8.02 16.22
N TRP A 122 -13.81 9.32 15.95
CA TRP A 122 -12.68 10.16 16.35
C TRP A 122 -12.63 10.31 17.86
N ARG A 123 -11.44 10.17 18.46
CA ARG A 123 -11.23 10.42 19.89
C ARG A 123 -10.97 11.89 20.20
N THR A 124 -10.29 12.61 19.30
CA THR A 124 -9.97 14.02 19.42
C THR A 124 -11.24 14.86 19.40
N LYS A 125 -11.24 15.91 20.22
CA LYS A 125 -12.31 16.93 20.25
C LYS A 125 -11.99 18.11 19.33
N SER A 126 -10.80 18.15 18.72
CA SER A 126 -10.36 19.25 17.87
C SER A 126 -11.03 19.17 16.49
N LYS A 127 -11.97 20.10 16.23
CA LYS A 127 -12.65 20.19 14.92
C LYS A 127 -11.68 20.45 13.76
N ALA A 128 -10.56 21.12 14.01
CA ALA A 128 -9.57 21.43 12.97
C ALA A 128 -8.81 20.16 12.55
N GLU A 129 -8.44 19.34 13.52
CA GLU A 129 -7.73 18.07 13.34
C GLU A 129 -8.61 17.03 12.65
N VAL A 130 -9.86 16.88 13.08
CA VAL A 130 -10.84 15.99 12.41
C VAL A 130 -11.02 16.39 10.94
N ARG A 131 -11.17 17.69 10.64
CA ARG A 131 -11.28 18.16 9.25
C ARG A 131 -10.02 17.91 8.42
N HIS A 132 -8.84 17.95 9.06
CA HIS A 132 -7.60 17.62 8.37
C HIS A 132 -7.58 16.14 8.01
N MET A 133 -7.82 15.24 8.97
CA MET A 133 -7.94 13.80 8.78
C MET A 133 -8.99 13.42 7.72
N GLU A 134 -10.18 14.03 7.75
CA GLU A 134 -11.23 13.80 6.74
C GLU A 134 -10.81 14.21 5.32
N ARG A 135 -10.02 15.29 5.18
CA ARG A 135 -9.47 15.70 3.89
C ARG A 135 -8.43 14.71 3.38
N GLU A 136 -7.60 14.16 4.27
CA GLU A 136 -6.62 13.13 3.90
C GLU A 136 -7.32 11.87 3.42
N LEU A 137 -8.28 11.35 4.18
CA LEU A 137 -9.08 10.20 3.78
C LEU A 137 -9.80 10.43 2.45
N SER A 138 -10.32 11.64 2.22
CA SER A 138 -10.93 12.01 0.94
C SER A 138 -9.94 11.99 -0.22
N GLY A 139 -8.70 12.46 0.00
CA GLY A 139 -7.64 12.40 -1.00
C GLY A 139 -7.21 10.98 -1.31
N ASN A 140 -7.11 10.11 -0.31
CA ASN A 140 -6.80 8.69 -0.49
C ASN A 140 -7.91 7.98 -1.28
N ILE A 141 -9.17 8.20 -0.91
CA ILE A 141 -10.33 7.66 -1.65
C ILE A 141 -10.28 8.10 -3.11
N TRP A 142 -10.09 9.40 -3.37
CA TRP A 142 -10.06 9.91 -4.74
C TRP A 142 -8.90 9.31 -5.55
N SER A 143 -7.71 9.22 -4.94
CA SER A 143 -6.53 8.63 -5.56
C SER A 143 -6.75 7.16 -5.91
N ASN A 144 -7.28 6.36 -4.98
CA ASN A 144 -7.61 4.95 -5.22
C ASN A 144 -8.64 4.80 -6.35
N VAL A 145 -9.71 5.60 -6.36
CA VAL A 145 -10.74 5.53 -7.40
C VAL A 145 -10.17 5.89 -8.78
N VAL A 146 -9.36 6.94 -8.88
CA VAL A 146 -8.72 7.34 -10.14
C VAL A 146 -7.85 6.22 -10.69
N ILE A 147 -7.00 5.61 -9.84
CA ILE A 147 -6.12 4.53 -10.27
C ILE A 147 -6.91 3.27 -10.64
N LEU A 148 -7.93 2.90 -9.87
CA LEU A 148 -8.81 1.76 -10.21
C LEU A 148 -9.47 1.95 -11.57
N ILE A 149 -9.90 3.17 -11.91
CA ILE A 149 -10.45 3.48 -13.24
C ILE A 149 -9.37 3.33 -14.31
N LEU A 150 -8.15 3.80 -14.08
CA LEU A 150 -7.02 3.65 -15.01
C LEU A 150 -6.62 2.18 -15.22
N LEU A 151 -6.93 1.29 -14.28
CA LEU A 151 -6.68 -0.14 -14.41
C LEU A 151 -7.73 -0.87 -15.28
N VAL A 152 -8.92 -0.32 -15.49
CA VAL A 152 -9.97 -0.96 -16.31
C VAL A 152 -9.53 -1.19 -17.76
N PRO A 153 -8.95 -0.21 -18.48
CA PRO A 153 -8.42 -0.45 -19.81
C PRO A 153 -7.28 -1.48 -19.83
N LEU A 154 -6.42 -1.46 -18.81
CA LEU A 154 -5.32 -2.43 -18.70
C LEU A 154 -5.86 -3.87 -18.57
N PHE A 155 -6.92 -4.07 -17.78
CA PHE A 155 -7.60 -5.36 -17.68
C PHE A 155 -8.18 -5.83 -19.01
N ALA A 156 -8.91 -4.94 -19.69
CA ALA A 156 -9.55 -5.27 -20.97
C ALA A 156 -8.53 -5.67 -22.05
N LEU A 157 -7.31 -5.14 -21.95
CA LEU A 157 -6.23 -5.36 -22.91
C LEU A 157 -5.20 -6.39 -22.46
N ILE A 158 -5.34 -7.00 -21.28
CA ILE A 158 -4.27 -7.82 -20.64
C ILE A 158 -3.83 -9.00 -21.52
N ASN A 159 -4.75 -9.60 -22.25
CA ASN A 159 -4.50 -10.74 -23.15
C ASN A 159 -3.95 -10.33 -24.54
N TYR A 160 -3.88 -9.03 -24.82
CA TYR A 160 -3.55 -8.49 -26.14
C TYR A 160 -2.24 -7.67 -26.14
N ILE A 161 -1.62 -7.48 -24.98
CA ILE A 161 -0.40 -6.67 -24.83
C ILE A 161 0.81 -7.54 -24.52
N SER A 162 1.99 -7.08 -24.92
CA SER A 162 3.25 -7.76 -24.60
C SER A 162 3.65 -7.55 -23.14
N ALA A 163 4.53 -8.42 -22.65
CA ALA A 163 5.03 -8.37 -21.28
C ALA A 163 5.63 -7.01 -20.89
N GLY A 164 6.49 -6.49 -21.76
CA GLY A 164 7.14 -5.20 -21.55
C GLY A 164 6.14 -4.05 -21.52
N TYR A 165 5.10 -4.10 -22.35
CA TYR A 165 4.06 -3.07 -22.36
C TYR A 165 3.21 -3.12 -21.09
N PHE A 166 2.83 -4.32 -20.63
CA PHE A 166 2.14 -4.50 -19.36
C PHE A 166 2.97 -3.92 -18.20
N VAL A 167 4.24 -4.30 -18.08
CA VAL A 167 5.13 -3.81 -17.02
C VAL A 167 5.29 -2.29 -17.08
N LEU A 168 5.44 -1.72 -18.27
CA LEU A 168 5.54 -0.27 -18.43
C LEU A 168 4.27 0.44 -17.97
N VAL A 169 3.08 -0.01 -18.41
CA VAL A 169 1.81 0.60 -18.01
C VAL A 169 1.52 0.40 -16.53
N PHE A 170 1.88 -0.76 -15.97
CA PHE A 170 1.80 -1.04 -14.55
C PHE A 170 2.65 -0.07 -13.73
N ILE A 171 3.92 0.09 -14.13
CA ILE A 171 4.86 1.04 -13.50
C ILE A 171 4.31 2.46 -13.57
N LEU A 172 3.90 2.91 -14.76
CA LEU A 172 3.39 4.27 -14.94
C LEU A 172 2.13 4.52 -14.11
N THR A 173 1.18 3.57 -14.11
CA THR A 173 -0.04 3.65 -13.29
C THR A 173 0.30 3.77 -11.81
N TYR A 174 1.23 2.95 -11.32
CA TYR A 174 1.62 3.01 -9.92
C TYR A 174 2.45 4.26 -9.58
N LEU A 175 3.31 4.75 -10.48
CA LEU A 175 4.00 6.02 -10.29
C LEU A 175 3.01 7.20 -10.19
N VAL A 176 1.94 7.19 -10.98
CA VAL A 176 0.85 8.16 -10.83
C VAL A 176 0.19 8.01 -9.45
N TYR A 177 -0.05 6.79 -8.98
CA TYR A 177 -0.56 6.55 -7.62
C TYR A 177 0.37 7.14 -6.56
N ILE A 178 1.68 6.87 -6.66
CA ILE A 178 2.69 7.49 -5.79
C ILE A 178 2.56 9.00 -5.86
N LEU A 179 2.58 9.65 -7.02
CA LEU A 179 2.50 11.12 -7.10
C LEU A 179 1.24 11.71 -6.46
N LEU A 180 0.11 11.02 -6.52
CA LEU A 180 -1.14 11.43 -5.89
C LEU A 180 -1.11 11.26 -4.35
N THR A 181 -0.38 10.26 -3.86
CA THR A 181 -0.30 9.88 -2.44
C THR A 181 0.96 10.41 -1.72
N PHE A 182 2.04 10.71 -2.42
CA PHE A 182 3.31 11.16 -1.85
C PHE A 182 3.29 12.62 -1.38
N LYS A 183 2.22 13.36 -1.72
CA LYS A 183 1.95 14.69 -1.12
C LYS A 183 1.76 14.64 0.40
N TYR A 184 1.63 13.46 0.99
CA TYR A 184 1.35 13.27 2.42
C TYR A 184 2.59 13.12 3.33
N LYS A 185 3.85 13.25 2.85
CA LYS A 185 5.01 12.81 3.69
C LYS A 185 6.33 13.58 3.69
N ILE A 186 6.51 14.66 2.94
CA ILE A 186 7.74 15.50 3.06
C ILE A 186 7.50 16.70 3.97
N ILE A 187 6.76 16.52 5.07
CA ILE A 187 6.60 17.54 6.11
C ILE A 187 7.32 17.14 7.42
N ASP A 188 7.70 15.87 7.59
CA ASP A 188 8.43 15.42 8.79
C ASP A 188 9.81 14.80 8.52
N ILE A 189 10.40 15.05 7.35
CA ILE A 189 11.87 15.14 7.29
C ILE A 189 12.20 16.50 7.87
N LYS A 190 12.21 16.60 9.21
CA LYS A 190 13.00 17.60 9.90
C LYS A 190 14.42 17.38 9.41
N TRP A 191 14.85 18.22 8.48
CA TRP A 191 16.23 18.34 8.10
C TRP A 191 17.03 18.48 9.39
N PHE A 192 17.87 17.48 9.64
CA PHE A 192 18.92 17.55 10.66
C PHE A 192 19.70 18.86 10.52
#